data_AF-A0A514LQI8-F1
#
_entry.id   AF-A0A514LQI8-F1
#
_cell.length_a   1.000
_cell.length_b   1.000
_cell.length_c   1.000
_cell.angle_alpha   90.00
_cell.angle_beta   90.00
_cell.angle_gamma   90.00
#
_symmetry.space_group_name_H-M   'P 1'
#
loop_
_entity.id
_entity.type
_entity.pdbx_description
1 polymer ?
#
loop_
_entity_poly.entity_id
_entity_poly.type
_entity_poly.pdbx_seq_one_letter_code
_entity_poly.pdbx_strand_id
1 'polypeptide(L)'
;MLMILLSLNMMFFFLNHPMSMGMILILQTLTISIQSGMVMKTFWMSYILTITMLSGMLVLFIYMASIASNEKFKNSTKMWIFMIIATAMSALFLFLFNKMIIKNNYLGMEMSTLKLNEMYFLNKMFSNKNMAITIMMVT
;
A
#
# COMPACT_ATOMS: atom_id res chain seq x y z
N MET A 1 6.24 1.42 -1.10
CA MET A 1 5.22 1.00 -2.09
C MET A 1 4.38 2.17 -2.59
N LEU A 2 3.85 3.02 -1.71
CA LEU A 2 3.02 4.16 -2.12
C LEU A 2 3.67 5.07 -3.18
N MET A 3 4.97 5.34 -3.09
CA MET A 3 5.73 6.14 -4.08
C MET A 3 5.65 5.55 -5.49
N ILE A 4 5.80 4.23 -5.60
CA ILE A 4 5.76 3.49 -6.87
C ILE A 4 4.34 3.54 -7.44
N LEU A 5 3.33 3.43 -6.59
CA LEU A 5 1.92 3.52 -6.99
C LEU A 5 1.58 4.92 -7.53
N LEU A 6 2.08 5.95 -6.87
CA LEU A 6 1.83 7.34 -7.25
C LEU A 6 2.55 7.71 -8.55
N SER A 7 3.77 7.22 -8.75
CA SER A 7 4.46 7.40 -10.03
C SER A 7 3.75 6.64 -11.16
N LEU A 8 3.39 5.37 -10.98
CA LEU A 8 2.66 4.58 -11.98
C LEU A 8 1.33 5.23 -12.41
N ASN A 9 0.55 5.77 -11.47
CA ASN A 9 -0.69 6.48 -11.79
C ASN A 9 -0.44 7.73 -12.65
N MET A 10 0.61 8.51 -12.33
CA MET A 10 0.96 9.67 -13.14
C MET A 10 1.39 9.27 -14.55
N MET A 11 2.11 8.15 -14.71
CA MET A 11 2.52 7.64 -16.01
C MET A 11 1.34 7.22 -16.88
N PHE A 12 0.28 6.68 -16.27
CA PHE A 12 -0.90 6.19 -16.98
C PHE A 12 -1.58 7.28 -17.81
N PHE A 13 -1.65 8.52 -17.32
CA PHE A 13 -2.30 9.63 -18.02
C PHE A 13 -1.58 10.08 -19.30
N PHE A 14 -0.28 9.78 -19.44
CA PHE A 14 0.53 10.24 -20.59
C PHE A 14 0.79 9.14 -21.63
N LEU A 15 0.29 7.94 -21.39
CA LEU A 15 0.44 6.83 -22.31
C LEU A 15 -0.71 6.77 -23.31
N ASN A 16 -0.35 6.81 -24.59
CA ASN A 16 -1.33 6.71 -25.68
C ASN A 16 -1.43 5.30 -26.26
N HIS A 17 -0.38 4.48 -26.13
CA HIS A 17 -0.36 3.15 -26.73
C HIS A 17 -1.07 2.14 -25.81
N PRO A 18 -2.08 1.39 -26.30
CA PRO A 18 -2.87 0.48 -25.47
C PRO A 18 -2.02 -0.60 -24.79
N MET A 19 -0.97 -1.09 -25.47
CA MET A 19 -0.06 -2.09 -24.88
C MET A 19 0.74 -1.53 -23.70
N SER A 20 1.27 -0.30 -23.78
CA SER A 20 1.99 0.27 -22.64
C SER A 20 1.04 0.62 -21.50
N MET A 21 -0.18 1.04 -21.83
CA MET A 21 -1.24 1.31 -20.85
C MET A 21 -1.61 0.03 -20.07
N GLY A 22 -1.75 -1.10 -20.77
CA GLY A 22 -1.93 -2.41 -20.14
C GLY A 22 -0.76 -2.83 -19.26
N MET A 23 0.48 -2.58 -19.70
CA MET A 23 1.68 -2.90 -18.92
C MET A 23 1.78 -2.09 -17.62
N ILE A 24 1.41 -0.81 -17.63
CA ILE A 24 1.36 0.02 -16.41
C ILE A 24 0.30 -0.48 -15.45
N LEU A 25 -0.89 -0.88 -15.94
CA LEU A 25 -1.94 -1.41 -15.08
C LEU A 25 -1.56 -2.75 -14.43
N ILE A 26 -0.82 -3.62 -15.13
CA ILE A 26 -0.29 -4.86 -14.52
C ILE A 26 0.69 -4.52 -13.38
N LEU A 27 1.59 -3.57 -13.58
CA LEU A 27 2.51 -3.13 -12.52
C LEU A 27 1.76 -2.49 -11.35
N GLN A 28 0.73 -1.68 -11.63
CA GLN A 28 -0.08 -1.06 -10.59
C GLN A 28 -0.85 -2.10 -9.77
N THR A 29 -1.48 -3.08 -10.41
CA THR A 29 -2.24 -4.14 -9.72
C THR A 29 -1.35 -5.03 -8.85
N LEU A 30 -0.13 -5.33 -9.31
CA LEU A 30 0.88 -6.03 -8.50
C LEU A 30 1.33 -5.22 -7.27
N THR A 31 1.54 -3.90 -7.43
CA THR A 31 1.92 -3.06 -6.26
C THR A 31 0.78 -2.91 -5.26
N ILE A 32 -0.48 -2.84 -5.72
CA ILE A 32 -1.67 -2.81 -4.86
C ILE A 32 -1.83 -4.12 -4.10
N SER A 33 -1.67 -5.27 -4.78
CA SER A 33 -1.86 -6.57 -4.13
C SER A 33 -0.86 -6.80 -3.00
N ILE A 34 0.42 -6.46 -3.21
CA ILE A 34 1.44 -6.56 -2.18
C ILE A 34 1.13 -5.61 -1.01
N GLN A 35 0.68 -4.38 -1.29
CA GLN A 35 0.31 -3.46 -0.22
C GLN A 35 -0.92 -3.94 0.57
N SER A 36 -1.92 -4.54 -0.09
CA SER A 36 -3.09 -5.12 0.58
C SER A 36 -2.72 -6.33 1.46
N GLY A 37 -1.74 -7.13 1.02
CA GLY A 37 -1.22 -8.27 1.78
C GLY A 37 -0.49 -7.83 3.05
N MET A 38 0.18 -6.68 3.04
CA MET A 38 0.82 -6.12 4.24
C MET A 38 -0.19 -5.57 5.26
N VAL A 39 -1.36 -5.11 4.82
CA VAL A 39 -2.38 -4.53 5.71
C VAL A 39 -3.21 -5.63 6.39
N MET A 40 -3.47 -6.74 5.70
CA MET A 40 -4.31 -7.81 6.20
C MET A 40 -3.52 -8.84 7.00
N LYS A 41 -4.16 -9.45 8.02
CA LYS A 41 -3.54 -10.53 8.82
C LYS A 41 -3.29 -11.81 8.01
N THR A 42 -3.99 -12.01 6.89
CA THR A 42 -3.86 -13.18 6.02
C THR A 42 -3.82 -12.76 4.56
N PHE A 43 -2.98 -13.41 3.75
CA PHE A 43 -2.76 -13.09 2.33
C PHE A 43 -3.90 -13.51 1.38
N TRP A 44 -4.98 -14.12 1.88
CA TRP A 44 -6.07 -14.64 1.03
C TRP A 44 -6.69 -13.55 0.15
N MET A 45 -6.92 -12.36 0.70
CA MET A 45 -7.48 -11.23 -0.05
C MET A 45 -6.50 -10.71 -1.12
N SER A 46 -5.20 -10.63 -0.81
CA SER A 46 -4.19 -10.22 -1.79
C SER A 46 -4.07 -11.21 -2.96
N TYR A 47 -4.23 -12.51 -2.70
CA TYR A 47 -4.17 -13.53 -3.76
C TYR A 47 -5.37 -13.47 -4.70
N ILE A 48 -6.59 -13.35 -4.17
CA ILE A 48 -7.79 -13.18 -5.00
C ILE A 48 -7.67 -11.94 -5.88
N LEU A 49 -7.17 -10.82 -5.31
CA LEU A 49 -6.96 -9.58 -6.04
C LEU A 49 -5.91 -9.75 -7.17
N THR A 50 -4.80 -10.47 -6.93
CA THR A 50 -3.84 -10.77 -8.00
C THR A 50 -4.44 -11.60 -9.13
N ILE A 51 -5.18 -12.67 -8.81
CA ILE A 51 -5.66 -13.62 -9.82
C ILE A 51 -6.75 -12.98 -10.70
N THR A 52 -7.69 -12.28 -10.08
CA THR A 52 -8.81 -11.64 -10.80
C THR A 52 -8.34 -10.49 -11.70
N MET A 53 -7.40 -9.67 -11.23
CA MET A 53 -6.88 -8.58 -12.04
C MET A 53 -5.98 -9.07 -13.18
N LEU A 54 -4.99 -9.94 -12.90
CA LEU A 54 -4.07 -10.45 -13.93
C LEU A 54 -4.81 -11.22 -15.04
N SER A 55 -5.80 -12.05 -14.69
CA SER A 55 -6.57 -12.80 -15.68
C SER A 55 -7.33 -11.89 -16.64
N GLY A 56 -7.98 -10.83 -16.15
CA GLY A 56 -8.67 -9.85 -17.00
C GLY A 56 -7.72 -9.06 -17.91
N MET A 57 -6.54 -8.67 -17.39
CA MET A 57 -5.57 -7.90 -18.17
C MET A 57 -4.93 -8.73 -19.31
N LEU A 58 -4.70 -10.03 -19.08
CA LEU A 58 -4.10 -10.91 -20.09
C LEU A 58 -5.01 -11.13 -21.31
N VAL A 59 -6.32 -11.24 -21.10
CA VAL A 59 -7.29 -11.35 -22.20
C VAL A 59 -7.29 -10.09 -23.06
N LEU A 60 -7.30 -8.91 -22.43
CA LEU A 60 -7.19 -7.62 -23.13
C LEU A 60 -5.86 -7.47 -23.88
N PHE A 61 -4.76 -7.98 -23.30
CA PHE A 61 -3.45 -7.96 -23.95
C PHE A 61 -3.42 -8.80 -25.22
N ILE A 62 -3.95 -10.02 -25.18
CA ILE A 62 -4.04 -10.92 -26.35
C ILE A 62 -4.94 -10.29 -27.43
N TYR A 63 -6.06 -9.69 -27.03
CA TYR A 63 -6.97 -9.01 -27.95
C TYR A 63 -6.29 -7.85 -28.69
N MET A 64 -5.62 -6.95 -27.97
CA MET A 64 -4.94 -5.81 -28.59
C MET A 64 -3.73 -6.22 -29.44
N ALA A 65 -2.99 -7.25 -29.02
CA ALA A 65 -1.88 -7.80 -29.80
C ALA A 65 -2.35 -8.41 -31.14
N SER A 66 -3.59 -8.92 -31.20
CA SER A 66 -4.15 -9.50 -32.43
C SER A 66 -4.69 -8.47 -33.43
N ILE A 67 -5.02 -7.24 -32.98
CA ILE A 67 -5.71 -6.23 -33.80
C ILE A 67 -4.78 -5.16 -34.36
N ALA A 68 -3.71 -4.80 -33.65
CA ALA A 68 -2.79 -3.76 -34.08
C ALA A 68 -1.38 -4.33 -34.30
N SER A 69 -1.00 -4.46 -35.57
CA SER A 69 0.35 -4.81 -35.98
C SER A 69 1.33 -3.67 -35.66
N ASN A 70 2.08 -3.80 -34.56
CA ASN A 70 3.41 -3.22 -34.36
C ASN A 70 3.64 -1.78 -34.88
N GLU A 71 2.76 -0.82 -34.55
CA GLU A 71 3.12 0.58 -34.76
C GLU A 71 4.36 0.91 -33.93
N LYS A 72 5.40 1.44 -34.59
CA LYS A 72 6.68 1.74 -33.92
C LYS A 72 6.43 2.67 -32.75
N PHE A 73 6.88 2.25 -31.58
CA PHE A 73 6.75 2.98 -30.33
C PHE A 73 7.44 4.35 -30.43
N LYS A 74 6.69 5.41 -30.76
CA LYS A 74 7.19 6.79 -30.77
C LYS A 74 7.24 7.29 -29.33
N ASN A 75 8.31 6.94 -28.63
CA ASN A 75 8.53 7.49 -27.30
C ASN A 75 8.97 8.96 -27.43
N SER A 76 8.28 9.87 -26.75
CA SER A 76 8.65 11.28 -26.77
C SER A 76 9.62 11.59 -25.64
N THR A 77 10.65 12.40 -25.91
CA THR A 77 11.55 12.92 -24.87
C THR A 77 10.80 13.73 -23.80
N LYS A 78 9.66 14.34 -24.18
CA LYS A 78 8.72 14.99 -23.25
C LYS A 78 8.18 14.01 -22.21
N MET A 79 7.89 12.76 -22.60
CA MET A 79 7.45 11.74 -21.67
C MET A 79 8.54 11.47 -20.63
N TRP A 80 9.79 11.26 -21.03
CA TRP A 80 10.91 11.03 -20.10
C TRP A 80 11.11 12.16 -19.10
N ILE A 81 11.03 13.42 -19.53
CA ILE A 81 11.10 14.57 -18.63
C ILE A 81 9.95 14.54 -17.62
N PHE A 82 8.74 14.19 -18.06
CA PHE A 82 7.59 14.06 -17.17
C PHE A 82 7.79 12.95 -16.13
N MET A 83 8.42 11.83 -16.51
CA MET A 83 8.73 10.72 -15.58
C MET A 83 9.66 11.18 -14.46
N ILE A 84 10.70 11.96 -14.81
CA ILE A 84 11.66 12.49 -13.84
C ILE A 84 10.96 13.46 -12.87
N ILE A 85 10.07 14.32 -13.37
CA ILE A 85 9.31 15.25 -12.53
C ILE A 85 8.36 14.48 -11.61
N ALA A 86 7.62 13.50 -12.14
CA ALA A 86 6.67 12.71 -11.36
C ALA A 86 7.36 11.94 -10.22
N THR A 87 8.53 11.34 -10.51
CA THR A 87 9.32 10.64 -9.48
C THR A 87 9.87 11.60 -8.43
N ALA A 88 10.40 12.76 -8.83
CA ALA A 88 10.86 13.79 -7.89
C ALA A 88 9.74 14.30 -6.98
N MET A 89 8.55 14.58 -7.53
CA MET A 89 7.39 15.02 -6.75
C MET A 89 6.92 13.94 -5.77
N SER A 90 6.91 12.67 -6.20
CA SER A 90 6.56 11.56 -5.30
C SER A 90 7.56 11.39 -4.15
N ALA A 91 8.84 11.67 -4.38
CA ALA A 91 9.87 11.64 -3.34
C ALA A 91 9.69 12.77 -2.32
N LEU A 92 9.40 13.98 -2.80
CA LEU A 92 9.12 15.14 -1.93
C LEU A 92 7.89 14.90 -1.05
N PHE A 93 6.82 14.35 -1.62
CA PHE A 93 5.63 14.00 -0.84
C PHE A 93 5.94 13.03 0.29
N LEU A 94 6.80 12.03 0.04
CA LEU A 94 7.19 11.05 1.03
C LEU A 94 8.02 11.66 2.16
N PHE A 95 8.92 12.58 1.83
CA PHE A 95 9.69 13.31 2.84
C PHE A 95 8.78 14.10 3.79
N LEU A 96 7.77 14.78 3.25
CA LEU A 96 6.78 15.51 4.04
C LEU A 96 5.89 14.56 4.86
N PHE A 97 5.46 13.44 4.26
CA PHE A 97 4.62 12.45 4.93
C PHE A 97 5.36 11.78 6.09
N ASN A 98 6.63 11.41 5.92
CA ASN A 98 7.45 10.86 7.01
C ASN A 98 7.58 11.85 8.17
N LYS A 99 7.77 13.15 7.88
CA LYS A 99 7.82 14.17 8.93
C LYS A 99 6.49 14.27 9.69
N MET A 100 5.35 14.11 9.01
CA MET A 100 4.04 14.04 9.65
C MET A 100 3.82 12.75 10.46
N ILE A 101 4.23 11.59 9.95
CA ILE A 101 4.14 10.32 10.69
C ILE A 101 5.00 10.37 11.95
N ILE A 102 6.23 10.89 11.87
CA ILE A 102 7.10 11.03 13.05
C ILE A 102 6.38 11.87 14.11
N LYS A 103 5.78 13.01 13.72
CA LYS A 103 4.98 13.84 14.62
C LYS A 103 3.78 13.08 15.21
N ASN A 104 3.08 12.26 14.43
CA ASN A 104 1.94 11.47 14.90
C ASN A 104 2.33 10.27 15.77
N ASN A 105 3.51 9.68 15.57
CA ASN A 105 4.00 8.59 16.43
C ASN A 105 4.33 9.10 17.84
N TYR A 106 4.74 10.36 18.00
CA TYR A 106 4.85 10.97 19.33
C TYR A 106 3.48 11.06 20.04
N LEU A 107 2.41 11.40 19.31
CA LEU A 107 1.03 11.36 19.83
C LEU A 107 0.51 9.93 20.05
N GLY A 108 0.85 8.98 19.17
CA GLY A 108 0.48 7.57 19.32
C GLY A 108 1.17 6.87 20.50
N MET A 109 2.35 7.37 20.90
CA MET A 109 3.04 6.91 22.10
C MET A 109 2.21 7.21 23.36
N GLU A 110 1.46 8.32 23.40
CA GLU A 110 0.50 8.63 24.49
C GLU A 110 -0.67 7.64 24.55
N MET A 111 -1.09 7.07 23.41
CA MET A 111 -2.12 6.01 23.40
C MET A 111 -1.55 4.65 23.84
N SER A 112 -0.28 4.40 23.57
CA SER A 112 0.41 3.19 24.06
C SER A 112 0.70 3.22 25.56
N THR A 113 0.94 4.41 26.12
CA THR A 113 1.11 4.58 27.58
C THR A 113 -0.21 4.35 28.33
N LEU A 114 -1.36 4.70 27.72
CA LEU A 114 -2.67 4.35 28.27
C LEU A 114 -2.89 2.83 28.36
N LYS A 115 -2.55 2.06 27.32
CA LYS A 115 -2.61 0.59 27.37
C LYS A 115 -1.63 -0.04 28.35
N LEU A 116 -0.43 0.55 28.49
CA LEU A 116 0.53 0.14 29.51
C LEU A 116 0.00 0.42 30.92
N ASN A 117 -0.70 1.53 31.13
CA ASN A 117 -1.38 1.82 32.39
C ASN A 117 -2.48 0.81 32.69
N GLU A 118 -3.32 0.44 31.72
CA GLU A 118 -4.35 -0.60 31.90
C GLU A 118 -3.73 -1.95 32.28
N MET A 119 -2.66 -2.37 31.60
CA MET A 119 -1.91 -3.59 31.94
C MET A 119 -1.26 -3.49 33.33
N TYR A 120 -0.76 -2.33 33.72
CA TYR A 120 -0.21 -2.10 35.05
C TYR A 120 -1.30 -2.21 36.14
N PHE A 121 -2.50 -1.66 35.90
CA PHE A 121 -3.64 -1.79 36.81
C PHE A 121 -4.10 -3.25 36.94
N LEU A 122 -4.17 -4.00 35.83
CA LEU A 122 -4.47 -5.44 35.85
C LEU A 122 -3.42 -6.21 36.65
N ASN A 123 -2.13 -5.97 36.42
CA ASN A 123 -1.06 -6.62 37.18
C ASN A 123 -1.09 -6.28 38.67
N LYS A 124 -1.54 -5.08 39.03
CA LYS A 124 -1.72 -4.69 40.44
C LYS A 124 -2.91 -5.40 41.08
N MET A 125 -4.00 -5.61 40.34
CA MET A 125 -5.17 -6.40 40.80
C MET A 125 -4.81 -7.87 41.04
N PHE A 126 -4.08 -8.50 40.11
CA PHE A 126 -3.65 -9.90 40.22
C PHE A 126 -2.32 -10.07 40.99
N SER A 127 -1.86 -9.04 41.69
CA SER A 127 -0.68 -9.16 42.54
C SER A 127 -0.93 -10.11 43.71
N ASN A 128 0.13 -10.76 44.18
CA ASN A 128 0.07 -11.85 45.17
C ASN A 128 -0.69 -11.49 46.47
N LYS A 129 -0.76 -10.19 46.82
CA LYS A 129 -1.48 -9.69 47.99
C LYS A 129 -2.99 -9.51 47.76
N ASN A 130 -3.39 -9.10 46.56
CA ASN A 130 -4.80 -8.82 46.22
C ASN A 130 -5.49 -10.00 45.54
N MET A 131 -4.75 -11.03 45.14
CA MET A 131 -5.28 -12.20 44.42
C MET A 131 -6.42 -12.91 45.17
N ALA A 132 -6.34 -13.04 46.50
CA ALA A 132 -7.41 -13.66 47.28
C ALA A 132 -8.71 -12.85 47.23
N ILE A 133 -8.61 -11.52 47.23
CA ILE A 133 -9.75 -10.60 47.16
C ILE A 133 -10.36 -10.60 45.76
N THR A 134 -9.53 -10.64 44.71
CA THR A 134 -10.05 -10.70 43.33
C THR A 134 -10.74 -12.02 43.04
N ILE A 135 -10.24 -13.15 43.56
CA ILE A 135 -10.92 -14.44 43.42
C ILE A 135 -12.29 -14.41 44.13
N MET A 136 -12.37 -13.82 45.33
CA MET A 136 -13.62 -13.71 46.09
C MET A 136 -14.66 -12.79 45.44
N MET A 137 -14.25 -11.79 44.66
CA MET A 137 -15.18 -10.89 43.94
C MET A 137 -15.74 -11.50 42.65
N VAL A 138 -15.08 -12.51 42.09
CA VAL A 138 -15.48 -13.16 40.83
C VAL A 138 -16.35 -14.39 41.08
N THR A 139 -16.18 -15.05 42.23
CA THR A 139 -17.06 -16.12 42.73
C THR A 139 -18.27 -15.56 43.45
#